data_AF-A0A936IH46-F1
#
_entry.id   AF-A0A936IH46-F1
#
_cell.length_a   1.000
_cell.length_b   1.000
_cell.length_c   1.000
_cell.angle_alpha   90.00
_cell.angle_beta   90.00
_cell.angle_gamma   90.00
#
_symmetry.space_group_name_H-M   'P 1'
#
loop_
_entity.id
_entity.type
_entity.pdbx_description
1 polymer ?
#
loop_
_entity_poly.entity_id
_entity_poly.type
_entity_poly.pdbx_seq_one_letter_code
_entity_poly.pdbx_strand_id
1 'polypeptide(L)'
;MSAANWVDGDVRRCAFVDASGAAIDDVLVIVHAGPPNWRINVCLHGNPWLAQRCAELGNACGLATLPTNEAAGASTPASLEAEAADVLPSLLTYRGVAWLGRQVAALRSAVEQLLGEPATPGSAAACREIADRFEIVSWFTKPLRVVLAGPPNAGKSALANSLAGRPISIVSDRPGTTRDWTEADDDVEGIPLTWIDTAGLREPADEVEQAGAARTRDVLRSADGVVVVLDSTAAANEIARFVRCWEGPLPMAVGLNKADIAAATPAAPSVLPGEWAECAVVISARTGTGLDELRRQVLMAAGREPDALEAPAAWSGRQRRLLRLAADSISHKPIYENYLRSVVRPDWPLPPCRGGLRQSD
;
A
#
# COMPACT_ATOMS: atom_id res chain seq x y z
N MET A 1 34.75 23.23 -18.14
CA MET A 1 35.82 22.63 -17.31
C MET A 1 36.17 21.27 -17.90
N SER A 2 37.45 20.88 -17.99
CA SER A 2 37.81 19.58 -18.57
C SER A 2 37.45 18.43 -17.62
N ALA A 3 37.06 17.28 -18.17
CA ALA A 3 36.68 16.07 -17.42
C ALA A 3 37.84 15.46 -16.58
N ALA A 4 39.07 15.98 -16.73
CA ALA A 4 40.28 15.41 -16.14
C ALA A 4 40.43 15.64 -14.62
N ASN A 5 39.60 16.48 -14.00
CA ASN A 5 39.76 16.91 -12.60
C ASN A 5 38.64 16.45 -11.66
N TRP A 6 37.84 15.45 -12.03
CA TRP A 6 36.77 14.92 -11.18
C TRP A 6 37.11 13.50 -10.73
N VAL A 7 36.92 13.23 -9.44
CA VAL A 7 37.13 11.91 -8.82
C VAL A 7 35.86 11.40 -8.17
N ASP A 8 35.81 10.09 -7.92
CA ASP A 8 34.72 9.46 -7.19
C ASP A 8 34.55 10.10 -5.79
N GLY A 9 33.30 10.38 -5.41
CA GLY A 9 32.93 11.06 -4.18
C GLY A 9 32.98 12.60 -4.24
N ASP A 10 33.39 13.21 -5.34
CA ASP A 10 33.42 14.67 -5.46
C ASP A 10 32.00 15.27 -5.40
N VAL A 11 31.87 16.32 -4.59
CA VAL A 11 30.67 17.17 -4.54
C VAL A 11 31.10 18.61 -4.83
N ARG A 12 30.55 19.21 -5.89
CA ARG A 12 30.90 20.58 -6.27
C ARG A 12 29.66 21.37 -6.66
N ARG A 13 29.65 22.65 -6.27
CA ARG A 13 28.70 23.62 -6.81
C ARG A 13 29.17 24.06 -8.20
N CYS A 14 28.28 24.02 -9.18
CA CYS A 14 28.55 24.38 -10.57
C CYS A 14 27.40 25.23 -11.11
N ALA A 15 27.65 25.99 -12.18
CA ALA A 15 26.58 26.57 -12.98
C ALA A 15 26.25 25.63 -14.13
N PHE A 16 24.97 25.29 -14.28
CA PHE A 16 24.46 24.60 -15.45
C PHE A 16 24.16 25.64 -16.52
N VAL A 17 24.79 25.53 -17.69
CA VAL A 17 24.72 26.54 -18.76
C VAL A 17 24.15 25.95 -20.05
N ASP A 18 23.52 26.80 -20.86
CA ASP A 18 23.07 26.40 -22.20
C ASP A 18 24.20 26.46 -23.25
N ALA A 19 23.87 26.15 -24.51
CA ALA A 19 24.82 26.19 -25.63
C ALA A 19 25.38 27.60 -25.92
N SER A 20 24.72 28.66 -25.44
CA SER A 20 25.21 30.05 -25.55
C SER A 20 26.14 30.45 -24.39
N GLY A 21 26.23 29.60 -23.36
CA GLY A 21 26.97 29.88 -22.13
C GLY A 21 26.16 30.66 -21.08
N ALA A 22 24.86 30.88 -21.31
CA ALA A 22 23.99 31.51 -20.33
C ALA A 22 23.67 30.55 -19.19
N ALA A 23 23.72 31.03 -17.95
CA ALA A 23 23.40 30.23 -16.76
C ALA A 23 21.89 29.93 -16.71
N ILE A 24 21.58 28.65 -16.57
CA ILE A 24 20.22 28.11 -16.44
C ILE A 24 19.90 27.88 -14.96
N ASP A 25 20.85 27.27 -14.24
CA ASP A 25 20.69 26.95 -12.83
C ASP A 25 22.05 26.88 -12.11
N ASP A 26 22.03 27.12 -10.80
CA ASP A 26 23.13 26.80 -9.89
C ASP A 26 22.88 25.40 -9.32
N VAL A 27 23.78 24.47 -9.62
CA VAL A 27 23.57 23.04 -9.35
C VAL A 27 24.62 22.48 -8.41
N LEU A 28 24.27 21.42 -7.69
CA LEU A 28 25.25 20.56 -7.03
C LEU A 28 25.49 19.34 -7.91
N VAL A 29 26.75 19.10 -8.25
CA VAL A 29 27.19 17.93 -9.02
C VAL A 29 27.88 16.98 -8.06
N ILE A 30 27.40 15.73 -8.02
CA ILE A 30 27.93 14.65 -7.19
C ILE A 30 28.44 13.55 -8.12
N VAL A 31 29.70 13.17 -8.01
CA VAL A 31 30.31 12.07 -8.78
C VAL A 31 30.28 10.81 -7.93
N HIS A 32 29.55 9.79 -8.40
CA HIS A 32 29.41 8.47 -7.77
C HIS A 32 30.29 7.39 -8.40
N ALA A 33 30.82 7.66 -9.60
CA ALA A 33 31.81 6.81 -10.25
C ALA A 33 32.57 7.65 -11.28
N GLY A 34 33.90 7.50 -11.30
CA GLY A 34 34.79 8.12 -12.29
C GLY A 34 34.96 7.28 -13.57
N PRO A 35 35.86 7.67 -14.48
CA PRO A 35 36.05 6.99 -15.76
C PRO A 35 36.52 5.53 -15.58
N PRO A 36 36.15 4.60 -16.49
CA PRO A 36 35.54 4.86 -17.80
C PRO A 36 34.01 5.05 -17.78
N ASN A 37 33.32 4.64 -16.71
CA ASN A 37 31.86 4.68 -16.60
C ASN A 37 31.43 5.71 -15.56
N TRP A 38 31.24 6.95 -16.03
CA TRP A 38 30.81 8.03 -15.15
C TRP A 38 29.40 7.80 -14.62
N ARG A 39 29.21 7.99 -13.31
CA ARG A 39 27.89 8.13 -12.69
C ARG A 39 27.86 9.44 -11.93
N ILE A 40 26.97 10.34 -12.32
CA ILE A 40 26.92 11.71 -11.79
C ILE A 40 25.46 12.05 -11.48
N ASN A 41 25.22 12.60 -10.28
CA ASN A 41 23.95 13.24 -9.95
C ASN A 41 24.09 14.75 -10.06
N VAL A 42 23.15 15.38 -10.75
CA VAL A 42 23.02 16.84 -10.82
C VAL A 42 21.76 17.23 -10.07
N CYS A 43 21.92 17.88 -8.91
CA CYS A 43 20.83 18.37 -8.10
C CYS A 43 20.44 19.78 -8.59
N LEU A 44 19.31 19.84 -9.28
CA LEU A 44 18.69 21.07 -9.77
C LEU A 44 17.81 21.70 -8.69
N HIS A 45 17.53 22.99 -8.81
CA HIS A 45 16.43 23.59 -8.05
C HIS A 45 15.09 22.97 -8.49
N GLY A 46 14.18 22.77 -7.53
CA GLY A 46 12.94 21.99 -7.66
C GLY A 46 11.85 22.61 -8.53
N ASN A 47 12.20 23.10 -9.73
CA ASN A 47 11.26 23.57 -10.74
C ASN A 47 11.17 22.54 -11.88
N PRO A 48 9.99 21.96 -12.16
CA PRO A 48 9.82 20.99 -13.24
C PRO A 48 10.30 21.47 -14.61
N TRP A 49 10.17 22.76 -14.89
CA TRP A 49 10.66 23.36 -16.14
C TRP A 49 12.19 23.29 -16.24
N LEU A 50 12.92 23.51 -15.15
CA LEU A 50 14.38 23.39 -15.12
C LEU A 50 14.83 21.95 -15.37
N ALA A 51 14.16 20.98 -14.75
CA ALA A 51 14.44 19.55 -14.96
C ALA A 51 14.24 19.15 -16.42
N GLN A 52 13.12 19.56 -17.03
CA GLN A 52 12.86 19.30 -18.44
C GLN A 52 13.90 19.96 -19.34
N ARG A 53 14.25 21.23 -19.07
CA ARG A 53 15.22 21.98 -19.87
C ARG A 53 16.61 21.35 -19.81
N CYS A 54 17.02 20.86 -18.64
CA CYS A 54 18.29 20.15 -18.47
C CYS A 54 18.29 18.82 -19.23
N ALA A 55 17.18 18.07 -19.22
CA ALA A 55 17.04 16.83 -19.99
C ALA A 55 17.13 17.08 -21.51
N GLU A 56 16.48 18.12 -22.02
CA GLU A 56 16.56 18.54 -23.43
C GLU A 56 18.00 18.86 -23.85
N LEU A 57 18.73 19.60 -23.01
CA LEU A 57 20.13 19.93 -23.28
C LEU A 57 21.05 18.71 -23.18
N GLY A 58 20.80 17.82 -22.23
CA GLY A 58 21.50 16.53 -22.15
C GLY A 58 21.34 15.73 -23.44
N ASN A 59 20.11 15.62 -23.94
CA ASN A 59 19.81 14.96 -25.22
C ASN A 59 20.51 15.63 -26.40
N ALA A 60 20.55 16.97 -26.45
CA ALA A 60 21.26 17.72 -27.49
C ALA A 60 22.79 17.48 -27.46
N CYS A 61 23.34 17.19 -26.29
CA CYS A 61 24.75 16.82 -26.10
C CYS A 61 25.03 15.32 -26.33
N GLY A 62 24.02 14.53 -26.74
CA GLY A 62 24.16 13.11 -27.05
C GLY A 62 23.96 12.18 -25.85
N LEU A 63 23.44 12.66 -24.71
CA LEU A 63 22.97 11.78 -23.64
C LEU A 63 21.65 11.12 -24.05
N ALA A 64 21.51 9.82 -23.84
CA ALA A 64 20.24 9.15 -24.02
C ALA A 64 19.37 9.35 -22.76
N THR A 65 18.10 9.69 -22.96
CA THR A 65 17.11 9.64 -21.87
C THR A 65 16.78 8.19 -21.57
N LEU A 66 17.01 7.75 -20.33
CA LEU A 66 16.62 6.43 -19.88
C LEU A 66 15.25 6.50 -19.19
N PRO A 67 14.37 5.51 -19.37
CA PRO A 67 13.20 5.32 -18.53
C PRO A 67 13.61 5.27 -17.05
N THR A 68 12.76 5.76 -16.14
CA THR A 68 13.09 5.91 -14.70
C THR A 68 13.60 4.61 -14.05
N ASN A 69 13.06 3.46 -14.47
CA ASN A 69 13.47 2.13 -14.03
C ASN A 69 14.82 1.67 -14.60
N GLU A 70 15.29 2.23 -15.72
CA GLU A 70 16.60 1.94 -16.30
C GLU A 70 17.69 2.89 -15.79
N ALA A 71 17.32 4.13 -15.45
CA ALA A 71 18.24 5.14 -14.91
C ALA A 71 18.78 4.76 -13.51
N ALA A 72 17.97 4.12 -12.68
CA ALA A 72 18.41 3.54 -11.40
C ALA A 72 19.23 2.24 -11.57
N GLY A 73 19.11 1.58 -12.72
CA GLY A 73 19.65 0.25 -13.01
C GLY A 73 21.04 0.23 -13.65
N ALA A 74 21.66 1.38 -13.91
CA ALA A 74 23.05 1.40 -14.35
C ALA A 74 23.96 1.02 -13.19
N SER A 75 24.26 -0.29 -13.05
CA SER A 75 25.27 -0.96 -12.21
C SER A 75 25.00 -1.19 -10.70
N THR A 76 23.79 -1.61 -10.34
CA THR A 76 23.59 -2.48 -9.16
C THR A 76 23.33 -3.89 -9.67
N PRO A 77 24.07 -4.93 -9.20
CA PRO A 77 23.73 -6.30 -9.53
C PRO A 77 22.29 -6.56 -9.11
N ALA A 78 21.52 -7.25 -9.95
CA ALA A 78 20.17 -7.63 -9.59
C ALA A 78 20.25 -8.41 -8.27
N SER A 79 19.67 -7.88 -7.20
CA SER A 79 19.74 -8.40 -5.85
C SER A 79 18.42 -8.16 -5.11
N LEU A 80 18.25 -8.79 -3.95
CA LEU A 80 17.08 -8.52 -3.10
C LEU A 80 16.99 -7.05 -2.69
N GLU A 81 18.14 -6.41 -2.45
CA GLU A 81 18.25 -4.99 -2.09
C GLU A 81 17.81 -4.09 -3.25
N ALA A 82 18.18 -4.42 -4.49
CA ALA A 82 17.73 -3.69 -5.67
C ALA A 82 16.21 -3.82 -5.85
N GLU A 83 15.65 -5.03 -5.73
CA GLU A 83 14.19 -5.22 -5.80
C GLU A 83 13.44 -4.56 -4.64
N ALA A 84 14.03 -4.49 -3.45
CA ALA A 84 13.46 -3.74 -2.34
C ALA A 84 13.47 -2.23 -2.65
N ALA A 85 14.56 -1.71 -3.22
CA ALA A 85 14.67 -0.31 -3.61
C ALA A 85 13.62 0.10 -4.66
N ASP A 86 13.22 -0.81 -5.55
CA ASP A 86 12.15 -0.57 -6.52
C ASP A 86 10.77 -0.39 -5.86
N VAL A 87 10.52 -1.07 -4.72
CA VAL A 87 9.25 -1.00 -3.99
C VAL A 87 9.22 0.18 -3.01
N LEU A 88 10.37 0.58 -2.46
CA LEU A 88 10.47 1.64 -1.43
C LEU A 88 9.65 2.92 -1.73
N PRO A 89 9.66 3.49 -2.95
CA PRO A 89 8.92 4.73 -3.26
C PRO A 89 7.40 4.58 -3.17
N SER A 90 6.88 3.36 -3.22
CA SER A 90 5.44 3.08 -3.16
C SER A 90 4.92 2.83 -1.75
N LEU A 91 5.80 2.68 -0.76
CA LEU A 91 5.40 2.42 0.63
C LEU A 91 4.89 3.70 1.29
N LEU A 92 3.69 3.61 1.89
CA LEU A 92 2.97 4.75 2.44
C LEU A 92 3.28 5.02 3.92
N THR A 93 3.93 4.08 4.61
CA THR A 93 4.18 4.17 6.05
C THR A 93 5.61 3.78 6.41
N TYR A 94 6.11 4.34 7.52
CA TYR A 94 7.41 3.95 8.07
C TYR A 94 7.44 2.47 8.48
N ARG A 95 6.33 1.92 8.99
CA ARG A 95 6.24 0.49 9.31
C ARG A 95 6.43 -0.38 8.07
N GLY A 96 5.89 0.03 6.92
CA GLY A 96 6.13 -0.66 5.65
C GLY A 96 7.59 -0.66 5.22
N VAL A 97 8.28 0.48 5.35
CA VAL A 97 9.72 0.59 5.08
C VAL A 97 10.53 -0.30 6.02
N ALA A 98 10.23 -0.26 7.32
CA ALA A 98 10.90 -1.08 8.32
C ALA A 98 10.64 -2.58 8.11
N TRP A 99 9.42 -2.95 7.70
CA TRP A 99 9.05 -4.32 7.33
C TRP A 99 9.87 -4.78 6.13
N LEU A 100 9.87 -4.04 5.02
CA LEU A 100 10.61 -4.41 3.82
C LEU A 100 12.11 -4.56 4.09
N GLY A 101 12.69 -3.67 4.90
CA GLY A 101 14.09 -3.78 5.32
C GLY A 101 14.40 -5.08 6.06
N ARG A 102 13.50 -5.55 6.95
CA ARG A 102 13.65 -6.86 7.61
C ARG A 102 13.46 -8.03 6.65
N GLN A 103 12.55 -7.91 5.68
CA GLN A 103 12.22 -8.97 4.74
C GLN A 103 13.39 -9.32 3.81
N VAL A 104 14.28 -8.38 3.49
CA VAL A 104 15.51 -8.66 2.72
C VAL A 104 16.35 -9.74 3.41
N ALA A 105 16.58 -9.60 4.72
CA ALA A 105 17.34 -10.58 5.51
C ALA A 105 16.52 -11.86 5.77
N ALA A 106 15.23 -11.72 6.08
CA ALA A 106 14.36 -12.86 6.38
C ALA A 106 14.19 -13.80 5.18
N LEU A 107 13.94 -13.26 3.98
CA LEU A 107 13.80 -14.07 2.76
C LEU A 107 15.12 -14.76 2.39
N ARG A 108 16.26 -14.06 2.56
CA ARG A 108 17.59 -14.64 2.36
C ARG A 108 17.81 -15.83 3.28
N SER A 109 17.58 -15.65 4.58
CA SER A 109 17.73 -16.70 5.58
C SER A 109 16.80 -17.89 5.33
N ALA A 110 15.55 -17.64 4.96
CA ALA A 110 14.58 -18.69 4.63
C ALA A 110 15.02 -19.53 3.41
N VAL A 111 15.52 -18.88 2.36
CA VAL A 111 16.04 -19.58 1.17
C VAL A 111 17.29 -20.40 1.51
N GLU A 112 18.21 -19.86 2.31
CA GLU A 112 19.41 -20.58 2.76
C GLU A 112 19.05 -21.83 3.59
N GLN A 113 18.06 -21.71 4.48
CA GLN A 113 17.55 -22.85 5.24
C GLN A 113 16.93 -23.92 4.33
N LEU A 114 16.06 -23.51 3.39
CA LEU A 114 15.42 -24.42 2.43
C LEU A 114 16.41 -25.14 1.49
N LEU A 115 17.56 -24.52 1.22
CA LEU A 115 18.66 -25.14 0.46
C LEU A 115 19.50 -26.11 1.31
N GLY A 116 19.55 -25.91 2.63
CA GLY A 116 20.24 -26.77 3.58
C GLY A 116 19.45 -28.02 3.98
N GLU A 117 18.13 -28.00 3.82
CA GLU A 117 17.23 -29.09 4.19
C GLU A 117 16.94 -30.05 3.01
N PRO A 118 16.53 -31.31 3.29
CA PRO A 118 16.08 -32.22 2.24
C PRO A 118 14.84 -31.68 1.51
N ALA A 119 14.79 -31.83 0.19
CA ALA A 119 13.62 -31.46 -0.61
C ALA A 119 12.44 -32.38 -0.27
N THR A 120 11.51 -31.90 0.55
CA THR A 120 10.33 -32.63 1.02
C THR A 120 9.04 -31.89 0.67
N PRO A 121 7.87 -32.56 0.78
CA PRO A 121 6.59 -31.85 0.71
C PRO A 121 6.48 -30.68 1.70
N GLY A 122 7.14 -30.75 2.86
CA GLY A 122 7.22 -29.65 3.82
C GLY A 122 7.98 -28.44 3.28
N SER A 123 9.12 -28.66 2.61
CA SER A 123 9.88 -27.58 1.95
C SER A 123 9.08 -26.92 0.82
N ALA A 124 8.30 -27.70 0.07
CA ALA A 124 7.39 -27.17 -0.94
C ALA A 124 6.26 -26.33 -0.30
N ALA A 125 5.70 -26.77 0.82
CA ALA A 125 4.69 -26.01 1.56
C ALA A 125 5.25 -24.68 2.07
N ALA A 126 6.46 -24.68 2.65
CA ALA A 126 7.13 -23.46 3.09
C ALA A 126 7.39 -22.47 1.93
N CYS A 127 7.80 -22.96 0.76
CA CYS A 127 7.93 -22.11 -0.44
C CYS A 127 6.60 -21.46 -0.83
N ARG A 128 5.49 -22.22 -0.81
CA ARG A 128 4.16 -21.67 -1.10
C ARG A 128 3.72 -20.64 -0.06
N GLU A 129 3.96 -20.91 1.22
CA GLU A 129 3.63 -19.99 2.30
C GLU A 129 4.34 -18.63 2.14
N ILE A 130 5.65 -18.63 1.90
CA ILE A 130 6.43 -17.40 1.66
C ILE A 130 5.90 -16.67 0.41
N ALA A 131 5.53 -17.41 -0.63
CA ALA A 131 4.98 -16.85 -1.87
C ALA A 131 3.58 -16.27 -1.70
N ASP A 132 2.73 -16.88 -0.88
CA ASP A 132 1.34 -16.46 -0.65
C ASP A 132 1.28 -15.23 0.27
N ARG A 133 2.28 -15.05 1.14
CA ARG A 133 2.50 -13.80 1.91
C ARG A 133 2.90 -12.60 1.05
N PHE A 134 3.01 -12.76 -0.27
CA PHE A 134 3.22 -11.66 -1.21
C PHE A 134 2.21 -10.52 -1.04
N GLU A 135 0.97 -10.83 -0.67
CA GLU A 135 -0.07 -9.82 -0.49
C GLU A 135 0.24 -8.82 0.64
N ILE A 136 1.16 -9.12 1.58
CA ILE A 136 1.53 -8.21 2.67
C ILE A 136 2.15 -6.90 2.14
N VAL A 137 2.90 -6.95 1.03
CA VAL A 137 3.46 -5.72 0.43
C VAL A 137 2.33 -4.75 0.02
N SER A 138 1.16 -5.29 -0.35
CA SER A 138 -0.01 -4.47 -0.70
C SER A 138 -0.56 -3.70 0.51
N TRP A 139 -0.38 -4.22 1.72
CA TRP A 139 -0.87 -3.57 2.94
C TRP A 139 -0.24 -2.20 3.15
N PHE A 140 1.01 -2.02 2.68
CA PHE A 140 1.77 -0.78 2.83
C PHE A 140 1.80 0.09 1.57
N THR A 141 1.44 -0.45 0.41
CA THR A 141 1.43 0.28 -0.87
C THR A 141 0.04 0.76 -1.27
N LYS A 142 -1.01 0.21 -0.67
CA LYS A 142 -2.40 0.58 -0.93
C LYS A 142 -3.16 0.72 0.39
N PRO A 143 -3.80 1.89 0.64
CA PRO A 143 -4.64 2.05 1.83
C PRO A 143 -5.81 1.07 1.81
N LEU A 144 -6.17 0.51 2.98
CA LEU A 144 -7.42 -0.23 3.14
C LEU A 144 -8.58 0.77 3.12
N ARG A 145 -9.46 0.65 2.12
CA ARG A 145 -10.57 1.57 1.89
C ARG A 145 -11.82 1.05 2.58
N VAL A 146 -12.27 1.74 3.62
CA VAL A 146 -13.38 1.29 4.47
C VAL A 146 -14.51 2.30 4.45
N VAL A 147 -15.70 1.85 4.00
CA VAL A 147 -16.88 2.71 3.92
C VAL A 147 -17.56 2.81 5.29
N LEU A 148 -17.90 4.03 5.69
CA LEU A 148 -18.81 4.26 6.82
C LEU A 148 -20.24 4.30 6.28
N ALA A 149 -21.05 3.32 6.68
CA ALA A 149 -22.47 3.21 6.34
C ALA A 149 -23.33 3.27 7.60
N GLY A 150 -24.61 3.62 7.47
CA GLY A 150 -25.50 3.71 8.64
C GLY A 150 -26.63 4.73 8.46
N PRO A 151 -27.62 4.75 9.36
CA PRO A 151 -28.74 5.69 9.32
C PRO A 151 -28.31 7.17 9.27
N PRO A 152 -29.21 8.08 8.83
CA PRO A 152 -29.03 9.51 9.02
C PRO A 152 -28.73 9.83 10.49
N ASN A 153 -27.85 10.82 10.71
CA ASN A 153 -27.48 11.29 12.05
C ASN A 153 -26.80 10.26 12.99
N ALA A 154 -26.45 9.05 12.51
CA ALA A 154 -25.70 8.06 13.30
C ALA A 154 -24.27 8.51 13.67
N GLY A 155 -23.80 9.62 13.10
CA GLY A 155 -22.50 10.22 13.40
C GLY A 155 -21.34 9.72 12.54
N LYS A 156 -21.60 9.26 11.31
CA LYS A 156 -20.58 8.81 10.33
C LYS A 156 -19.49 9.85 10.06
N SER A 157 -19.87 11.09 9.73
CA SER A 157 -18.91 12.17 9.48
C SER A 157 -18.10 12.56 10.72
N ALA A 158 -18.74 12.57 11.89
CA ALA A 158 -18.04 12.80 13.15
C ALA A 158 -17.04 11.68 13.43
N LEU A 159 -17.42 10.42 13.15
CA LEU A 159 -16.54 9.27 13.28
C LEU A 159 -15.36 9.35 12.30
N ALA A 160 -15.58 9.62 11.01
CA ALA A 160 -14.51 9.79 10.02
C ALA A 160 -13.50 10.85 10.45
N ASN A 161 -13.97 12.01 10.90
CA ASN A 161 -13.10 13.10 11.39
C ASN A 161 -12.33 12.73 12.65
N SER A 162 -12.92 11.92 13.53
CA SER A 162 -12.27 11.49 14.77
C SER A 162 -11.29 10.33 14.55
N LEU A 163 -11.51 9.56 13.48
CA LEU A 163 -10.61 8.51 13.03
C LEU A 163 -9.43 9.06 12.23
N ALA A 164 -9.58 10.19 11.54
CA ALA A 164 -8.50 10.84 10.84
C ALA A 164 -7.30 11.09 11.79
N GLY A 165 -6.15 10.49 11.47
CA GLY A 165 -4.95 10.53 12.34
C GLY A 165 -4.34 11.92 12.52
N ARG A 166 -4.85 12.94 11.80
CA ARG A 166 -4.54 14.38 11.96
C ARG A 166 -5.81 15.19 11.67
N PRO A 167 -6.04 16.34 12.33
CA PRO A 167 -7.13 17.23 11.95
C PRO A 167 -6.96 17.64 10.48
N ILE A 168 -8.01 17.46 9.68
CA ILE A 168 -8.03 17.83 8.27
C ILE A 168 -7.91 19.36 8.17
N SER A 169 -6.69 19.81 7.97
CA SER A 169 -6.37 21.16 7.51
C SER A 169 -5.28 20.99 6.47
N ILE A 170 -5.68 20.50 5.29
CA ILE A 170 -5.29 20.99 3.97
C ILE A 170 -5.88 20.01 2.94
N VAL A 171 -6.71 20.59 2.08
CA VAL A 171 -7.20 20.04 0.83
C VAL A 171 -6.02 19.48 0.05
N SER A 172 -6.09 18.19 -0.29
CA SER A 172 -5.29 17.66 -1.40
C SER A 172 -5.77 18.37 -2.67
N ASP A 173 -4.95 19.29 -3.19
CA ASP A 173 -5.13 19.92 -4.49
C ASP A 173 -4.88 18.90 -5.61
N ARG A 174 -5.77 17.89 -5.71
CA ARG A 174 -6.04 17.23 -6.99
C ARG A 174 -7.16 18.02 -7.65
N PRO A 175 -6.87 18.89 -8.64
CA PRO A 175 -7.90 19.64 -9.32
C PRO A 175 -8.73 18.65 -10.16
N GLY A 176 -10.03 18.58 -9.85
CA GLY A 176 -11.03 18.14 -10.82
C GLY A 176 -11.71 16.78 -10.60
N THR A 177 -12.44 16.59 -9.50
CA THR A 177 -13.69 15.79 -9.57
C THR A 177 -14.67 16.20 -8.48
N THR A 178 -15.91 16.50 -8.87
CA THR A 178 -17.12 16.45 -8.04
C THR A 178 -17.32 15.01 -7.52
N ARG A 179 -16.62 14.61 -6.45
CA ARG A 179 -16.85 13.31 -5.78
C ARG A 179 -17.81 13.54 -4.61
N ASP A 180 -18.93 12.82 -4.61
CA ASP A 180 -20.04 12.91 -3.66
C ASP A 180 -19.71 12.29 -2.27
N TRP A 181 -18.43 12.03 -1.93
CA TRP A 181 -18.00 11.41 -0.67
C TRP A 181 -16.71 12.07 -0.14
N THR A 182 -16.51 11.97 1.18
CA THR A 182 -15.30 12.50 1.85
C THR A 182 -14.39 11.35 2.25
N GLU A 183 -13.09 11.49 2.01
CA GLU A 183 -12.07 10.53 2.40
C GLU A 183 -11.29 11.07 3.60
N ALA A 184 -11.06 10.23 4.60
CA ALA A 184 -10.28 10.54 5.79
C ALA A 184 -9.19 9.48 5.97
N ASP A 185 -7.93 9.88 5.79
CA ASP A 185 -6.79 8.98 5.95
C ASP A 185 -6.46 8.74 7.43
N ASP A 186 -6.11 7.50 7.74
CA ASP A 186 -5.75 7.02 9.07
C ASP A 186 -4.50 6.13 8.97
N ASP A 187 -3.75 6.09 10.07
CA ASP A 187 -2.58 5.24 10.23
C ASP A 187 -2.84 4.33 11.44
N VAL A 188 -3.29 3.10 11.15
CA VAL A 188 -3.61 2.14 12.19
C VAL A 188 -2.43 1.21 12.38
N GLU A 189 -1.69 1.46 13.47
CA GLU A 189 -0.47 0.72 13.80
C GLU A 189 0.56 0.70 12.65
N GLY A 190 0.66 1.72 11.80
CA GLY A 190 1.56 1.70 10.65
C GLY A 190 0.97 1.05 9.39
N ILE A 191 -0.31 0.68 9.38
CA ILE A 191 -1.04 0.21 8.20
C ILE A 191 -1.93 1.36 7.69
N PRO A 192 -1.77 1.80 6.43
CA PRO A 192 -2.57 2.88 5.85
C PRO A 192 -4.03 2.45 5.67
N LEU A 193 -4.95 3.26 6.19
CA LEU A 193 -6.40 3.15 6.02
C LEU A 193 -6.97 4.44 5.44
N THR A 194 -8.05 4.32 4.67
CA THR A 194 -8.84 5.46 4.23
C THR A 194 -10.31 5.20 4.55
N TRP A 195 -10.86 6.00 5.46
CA TRP A 195 -12.27 6.00 5.81
C TRP A 195 -13.07 6.79 4.77
N ILE A 196 -14.09 6.17 4.19
CA ILE A 196 -14.94 6.79 3.17
C ILE A 196 -16.27 7.15 3.82
N ASP A 197 -16.47 8.44 4.07
CA ASP A 197 -17.74 8.97 4.54
C ASP A 197 -18.68 9.22 3.37
N THR A 198 -19.79 8.49 3.40
CA THR A 198 -20.86 8.56 2.39
C THR A 198 -21.82 9.73 2.61
N ALA A 199 -21.54 10.65 3.55
CA ALA A 199 -22.44 11.74 3.92
C ALA A 199 -22.84 12.73 2.79
N GLY A 200 -22.22 12.67 1.60
CA GLY A 200 -22.67 13.40 0.41
C GLY A 200 -23.73 12.68 -0.43
N LEU A 201 -24.04 11.41 -0.14
CA LEU A 201 -25.14 10.66 -0.75
C LEU A 201 -26.44 10.98 0.01
N ARG A 202 -26.96 12.20 -0.20
CA ARG A 202 -28.26 12.61 0.35
C ARG A 202 -29.41 11.78 -0.25
N GLU A 203 -30.38 11.44 0.60
CA GLU A 203 -31.77 11.22 0.22
C GLU A 203 -32.47 12.58 0.02
N PRO A 204 -33.17 12.83 -1.08
CA PRO A 204 -34.26 13.80 -1.10
C PRO A 204 -35.60 13.13 -1.44
N ALA A 205 -36.66 13.74 -0.92
CA ALA A 205 -38.01 13.24 -0.75
C ALA A 205 -38.85 12.90 -2.02
N ASP A 206 -38.25 12.67 -3.21
CA ASP A 206 -38.97 12.25 -4.43
C ASP A 206 -38.02 11.78 -5.57
N GLU A 207 -38.56 10.96 -6.50
CA GLU A 207 -38.14 10.34 -7.80
C GLU A 207 -36.64 10.22 -8.23
N VAL A 208 -35.71 10.91 -7.58
CA VAL A 208 -34.25 10.83 -7.72
C VAL A 208 -33.67 9.65 -6.89
N GLU A 209 -34.50 8.97 -6.09
CA GLU A 209 -34.15 7.86 -5.17
C GLU A 209 -33.39 6.70 -5.82
N GLN A 210 -33.66 6.37 -7.08
CA GLN A 210 -33.00 5.22 -7.73
C GLN A 210 -31.51 5.47 -8.03
N ALA A 211 -31.11 6.73 -8.23
CA ALA A 211 -29.73 7.09 -8.55
C ALA A 211 -28.81 7.18 -7.31
N GLY A 212 -29.35 7.59 -6.15
CA GLY A 212 -28.60 7.69 -4.90
C GLY A 212 -28.23 6.32 -4.32
N ALA A 213 -29.18 5.38 -4.28
CA ALA A 213 -28.93 4.01 -3.85
C ALA A 213 -27.93 3.29 -4.79
N ALA A 214 -27.99 3.54 -6.10
CA ALA A 214 -27.03 3.01 -7.06
C ALA A 214 -25.60 3.50 -6.79
N ARG A 215 -25.42 4.79 -6.45
CA ARG A 215 -24.10 5.37 -6.14
C ARG A 215 -23.52 4.88 -4.81
N THR A 216 -24.33 4.75 -3.76
CA THR A 216 -23.90 4.11 -2.51
C THR A 216 -23.43 2.68 -2.76
N ARG A 217 -24.14 1.93 -3.61
CA ARG A 217 -23.72 0.58 -4.03
C ARG A 217 -22.41 0.61 -4.81
N ASP A 218 -22.16 1.60 -5.66
CA ASP A 218 -20.90 1.71 -6.41
C ASP A 218 -19.71 2.03 -5.48
N VAL A 219 -19.90 2.91 -4.50
CA VAL A 219 -18.89 3.18 -3.47
C VAL A 219 -18.61 1.93 -2.64
N LEU A 220 -19.66 1.23 -2.19
CA LEU A 220 -19.54 -0.05 -1.47
C LEU A 220 -18.83 -1.13 -2.29
N ARG A 221 -19.06 -1.20 -3.61
CA ARG A 221 -18.35 -2.13 -4.51
C ARG A 221 -16.87 -1.80 -4.69
N SER A 222 -16.50 -0.52 -4.56
CA SER A 222 -15.12 -0.07 -4.75
C SER A 222 -14.26 -0.11 -3.47
N ALA A 223 -14.88 -0.42 -2.33
CA ALA A 223 -14.25 -0.45 -1.02
C ALA A 223 -13.81 -1.86 -0.65
N ASP A 224 -12.79 -1.96 0.20
CA ASP A 224 -12.30 -3.24 0.73
C ASP A 224 -13.23 -3.79 1.83
N GLY A 225 -14.04 -2.92 2.44
CA GLY A 225 -15.12 -3.34 3.33
C GLY A 225 -15.92 -2.19 3.92
N VAL A 226 -16.78 -2.51 4.89
CA VAL A 226 -17.75 -1.57 5.46
C VAL A 226 -17.77 -1.63 6.98
N VAL A 227 -17.88 -0.47 7.61
CA VAL A 227 -18.25 -0.31 9.01
C VAL A 227 -19.64 0.29 9.08
N VAL A 228 -20.53 -0.41 9.78
CA VAL A 228 -21.89 0.09 10.01
C VAL A 228 -21.92 0.87 11.32
N VAL A 229 -22.29 2.14 11.23
CA VAL A 229 -22.38 3.07 12.36
C VAL A 229 -23.84 3.21 12.77
N LEU A 230 -24.14 2.89 14.03
CA LEU A 230 -25.47 2.95 14.61
C LEU A 230 -25.49 3.94 15.79
N ASP A 231 -26.60 4.64 15.96
CA ASP A 231 -26.79 5.55 17.09
C ASP A 231 -27.24 4.77 18.33
N SER A 232 -26.42 4.76 19.39
CA SER A 232 -26.75 4.09 20.67
C SER A 232 -27.91 4.74 21.43
N THR A 233 -28.31 5.96 21.05
CA THR A 233 -29.46 6.67 21.61
C THR A 233 -30.75 6.44 20.82
N ALA A 234 -30.66 5.84 19.62
CA ALA A 234 -31.83 5.56 18.79
C ALA A 234 -32.70 4.45 19.38
N ALA A 235 -33.99 4.47 19.03
CA ALA A 235 -34.91 3.45 19.48
C ALA A 235 -34.61 2.09 18.82
N ALA A 236 -34.77 1.00 19.58
CA ALA A 236 -34.46 -0.36 19.12
C ALA A 236 -35.16 -0.73 17.80
N ASN A 237 -36.38 -0.26 17.58
CA ASN A 237 -37.14 -0.49 16.35
C ASN A 237 -36.53 0.21 15.11
N GLU A 238 -35.87 1.36 15.28
CA GLU A 238 -35.18 2.08 14.21
C GLU A 238 -33.92 1.34 13.78
N ILE A 239 -33.12 0.90 14.76
CA ILE A 239 -31.94 0.06 14.52
C ILE A 239 -32.35 -1.23 13.81
N ALA A 240 -33.37 -1.92 14.32
CA ALA A 240 -33.87 -3.16 13.73
C ALA A 240 -34.38 -2.96 12.29
N ARG A 241 -34.99 -1.80 11.99
CA ARG A 241 -35.44 -1.48 10.63
C ARG A 241 -34.26 -1.32 9.69
N PHE A 242 -33.24 -0.55 10.08
CA PHE A 242 -32.05 -0.37 9.26
C PHE A 242 -31.36 -1.70 8.96
N VAL A 243 -31.13 -2.52 9.99
CA VAL A 243 -30.52 -3.85 9.86
C VAL A 243 -31.32 -4.73 8.89
N ARG A 244 -32.65 -4.77 9.00
CA ARG A 244 -33.49 -5.57 8.09
C ARG A 244 -33.46 -5.10 6.64
N CYS A 245 -33.20 -3.81 6.41
CA CYS A 245 -33.14 -3.21 5.08
C CYS A 245 -31.70 -3.14 4.52
N TRP A 246 -30.71 -3.68 5.24
CA TRP A 246 -29.33 -3.68 4.79
C TRP A 246 -29.12 -4.64 3.62
N GLU A 247 -28.72 -4.11 2.47
CA GLU A 247 -28.40 -4.88 1.25
C GLU A 247 -26.89 -4.93 0.97
N GLY A 248 -26.05 -4.39 1.86
CA GLY A 248 -24.60 -4.36 1.70
C GLY A 248 -23.91 -5.66 2.16
N PRO A 249 -22.57 -5.73 2.05
CA PRO A 249 -21.81 -6.86 2.56
C PRO A 249 -21.92 -6.97 4.09
N LEU A 250 -21.50 -8.11 4.64
CA LEU A 250 -21.35 -8.26 6.08
C LEU A 250 -20.38 -7.19 6.60
N PRO A 251 -20.73 -6.44 7.68
CA PRO A 251 -19.85 -5.41 8.20
C PRO A 251 -18.59 -6.02 8.82
N MET A 252 -17.45 -5.38 8.55
CA MET A 252 -16.19 -5.67 9.23
C MET A 252 -16.27 -5.33 10.71
N ALA A 253 -17.02 -4.28 11.04
CA ALA A 253 -17.36 -3.90 12.41
C ALA A 253 -18.67 -3.11 12.45
N VAL A 254 -19.35 -3.15 13.60
CA VAL A 254 -20.52 -2.34 13.90
C VAL A 254 -20.19 -1.34 15.00
N GLY A 255 -20.10 -0.06 14.67
CA GLY A 255 -19.85 1.02 15.62
C GLY A 255 -21.14 1.49 16.28
N LEU A 256 -21.35 1.13 17.55
CA LEU A 256 -22.44 1.64 18.38
C LEU A 256 -22.04 3.02 18.94
N ASN A 257 -22.32 4.05 18.16
CA ASN A 257 -21.83 5.41 18.37
C ASN A 257 -22.67 6.20 19.39
N LYS A 258 -22.16 7.35 19.83
CA LYS A 258 -22.77 8.25 20.84
C LYS A 258 -22.90 7.64 22.24
N ALA A 259 -22.01 6.71 22.58
CA ALA A 259 -21.97 6.08 23.90
C ALA A 259 -21.79 7.07 25.07
N ASP A 260 -21.27 8.28 24.81
CA ASP A 260 -21.09 9.34 25.80
C ASP A 260 -22.39 9.93 26.34
N ILE A 261 -23.50 9.82 25.59
CA ILE A 261 -24.82 10.35 25.97
C ILE A 261 -25.89 9.26 26.05
N ALA A 262 -25.53 8.00 25.85
CA ALA A 262 -26.45 6.88 26.01
C ALA A 262 -26.78 6.68 27.50
N ALA A 263 -28.06 6.76 27.86
CA ALA A 263 -28.51 6.70 29.26
C ALA A 263 -28.35 5.32 29.93
N ALA A 264 -28.08 4.26 29.16
CA ALA A 264 -27.81 2.91 29.62
C ALA A 264 -26.78 2.24 28.69
N THR A 265 -26.05 1.24 29.19
CA THR A 265 -25.25 0.33 28.34
C THR A 265 -26.11 -0.09 27.15
N PRO A 266 -25.69 0.19 25.91
CA PRO A 266 -26.57 0.08 24.77
C PRO A 266 -27.19 -1.33 24.72
N ALA A 267 -28.50 -1.40 24.60
CA ALA A 267 -29.27 -2.65 24.46
C ALA A 267 -29.02 -3.32 23.08
N ALA A 268 -27.77 -3.25 22.60
CA ALA A 268 -27.33 -3.67 21.28
C ALA A 268 -27.19 -5.18 21.07
N PRO A 269 -27.06 -6.08 22.08
CA PRO A 269 -26.92 -7.50 21.77
C PRO A 269 -28.18 -8.15 21.19
N SER A 270 -29.39 -7.71 21.56
CA SER A 270 -30.63 -8.43 21.22
C SER A 270 -31.28 -8.00 19.90
N VAL A 271 -30.95 -6.80 19.40
CA VAL A 271 -31.52 -6.24 18.16
C VAL A 271 -30.66 -6.56 16.95
N LEU A 272 -29.36 -6.78 17.16
CA LEU A 272 -28.42 -7.11 16.09
C LEU A 272 -28.48 -8.62 15.77
N PRO A 273 -28.34 -9.00 14.49
CA PRO A 273 -28.08 -10.38 14.10
C PRO A 273 -26.78 -10.88 14.76
N GLY A 274 -26.64 -12.19 14.97
CA GLY A 274 -25.48 -12.78 15.66
C GLY A 274 -24.14 -12.32 15.09
N GLU A 275 -23.97 -12.40 13.77
CA GLU A 275 -22.74 -12.00 13.08
C GLU A 275 -22.40 -10.51 13.26
N TRP A 276 -23.42 -9.64 13.37
CA TRP A 276 -23.23 -8.20 13.60
C TRP A 276 -22.93 -7.90 15.07
N ALA A 277 -23.52 -8.67 15.98
CA ALA A 277 -23.27 -8.55 17.41
C ALA A 277 -21.85 -8.99 17.77
N GLU A 278 -21.29 -9.98 17.06
CA GLU A 278 -19.91 -10.45 17.24
C GLU A 278 -18.86 -9.40 16.87
N CYS A 279 -19.13 -8.55 15.87
CA CYS A 279 -18.24 -7.46 15.45
C CYS A 279 -18.68 -6.08 15.96
N ALA A 280 -19.58 -6.02 16.95
CA ALA A 280 -20.07 -4.76 17.52
C ALA A 280 -19.09 -4.15 18.53
N VAL A 281 -18.78 -2.87 18.35
CA VAL A 281 -17.91 -2.08 19.22
C VAL A 281 -18.66 -0.86 19.73
N VAL A 282 -18.68 -0.67 21.05
CA VAL A 282 -19.24 0.55 21.67
C VAL A 282 -18.25 1.69 21.51
N ILE A 283 -18.68 2.77 20.84
CA ILE A 283 -17.82 3.90 20.51
C ILE A 283 -18.48 5.25 20.84
N SER A 284 -17.64 6.26 21.01
CA SER A 284 -18.07 7.66 20.88
C SER A 284 -17.07 8.38 19.99
N ALA A 285 -17.55 8.77 18.81
CA ALA A 285 -16.78 9.66 17.93
C ALA A 285 -16.39 10.95 18.65
N ARG A 286 -17.24 11.47 19.54
CA ARG A 286 -16.99 12.74 20.24
C ARG A 286 -15.85 12.66 21.24
N THR A 287 -15.79 11.58 22.03
CA THR A 287 -14.79 11.44 23.11
C THR A 287 -13.57 10.61 22.70
N GLY A 288 -13.63 9.92 21.56
CA GLY A 288 -12.61 8.97 21.12
C GLY A 288 -12.72 7.59 21.78
N THR A 289 -13.68 7.38 22.68
CA THR A 289 -13.87 6.09 23.37
C THR A 289 -14.17 4.99 22.36
N GLY A 290 -13.46 3.86 22.47
CA GLY A 290 -13.67 2.67 21.63
C GLY A 290 -13.14 2.76 20.20
N LEU A 291 -12.56 3.89 19.78
CA LEU A 291 -12.06 4.03 18.40
C LEU A 291 -10.85 3.12 18.10
N ASP A 292 -9.96 2.90 19.06
CA ASP A 292 -8.82 1.99 18.88
C ASP A 292 -9.26 0.53 18.79
N GLU A 293 -10.32 0.15 19.51
CA GLU A 293 -10.94 -1.17 19.36
C GLU A 293 -11.57 -1.32 17.99
N LEU A 294 -12.32 -0.31 17.53
CA LEU A 294 -12.92 -0.30 16.19
C LEU A 294 -11.85 -0.44 15.09
N ARG A 295 -10.75 0.31 15.19
CA ARG A 295 -9.60 0.22 14.28
C ARG A 295 -9.02 -1.18 14.23
N ARG A 296 -8.80 -1.81 15.39
CA ARG A 296 -8.25 -3.17 15.46
C ARG A 296 -9.20 -4.21 14.88
N GLN A 297 -10.50 -4.12 15.18
CA GLN A 297 -11.52 -5.00 14.59
C GLN A 297 -11.52 -4.92 13.06
N VAL A 298 -11.44 -3.71 12.51
CA VAL A 298 -11.37 -3.52 11.06
C VAL A 298 -10.09 -4.13 10.46
N LEU A 299 -8.92 -3.97 11.10
CA LEU A 299 -7.68 -4.61 10.63
C LEU A 299 -7.79 -6.15 10.67
N MET A 300 -8.28 -6.71 11.76
CA MET A 300 -8.45 -8.17 11.91
C MET A 300 -9.42 -8.73 10.88
N ALA A 301 -10.57 -8.07 10.68
CA ALA A 301 -11.56 -8.47 9.67
C ALA A 301 -11.02 -8.35 8.23
N ALA A 302 -10.04 -7.48 7.98
CA ALA A 302 -9.33 -7.41 6.69
C ALA A 302 -8.24 -8.50 6.52
N GLY A 303 -8.04 -9.37 7.52
CA GLY A 303 -6.92 -10.33 7.55
C GLY A 303 -5.56 -9.66 7.69
N ARG A 304 -5.51 -8.42 8.18
CA ARG A 304 -4.28 -7.62 8.36
C ARG A 304 -3.74 -7.76 9.78
N GLU A 305 -3.40 -8.98 10.17
CA GLU A 305 -2.90 -9.29 11.50
C GLU A 305 -1.44 -8.84 11.68
N PRO A 306 -1.10 -8.10 12.76
CA PRO A 306 0.26 -7.65 13.02
C PRO A 306 1.31 -8.78 13.06
N ASP A 307 0.95 -9.95 13.59
CA ASP A 307 1.86 -11.10 13.72
C ASP A 307 2.26 -11.68 12.35
N ALA A 308 1.44 -11.46 11.32
CA ALA A 308 1.76 -11.84 9.95
C ALA A 308 2.96 -11.03 9.37
N LEU A 309 3.43 -9.99 10.04
CA LEU A 309 4.54 -9.18 9.55
C LEU A 309 5.92 -9.75 9.87
N GLU A 310 6.01 -10.73 10.79
CA GLU A 310 7.30 -11.21 11.30
C GLU A 310 7.94 -12.33 10.46
N ALA A 311 7.14 -13.18 9.82
CA ALA A 311 7.68 -14.28 9.01
C ALA A 311 8.08 -13.83 7.58
N PRO A 312 8.95 -14.60 6.91
CA PRO A 312 9.47 -14.26 5.59
C PRO A 312 8.37 -14.21 4.53
N ALA A 313 8.41 -13.19 3.67
CA ALA A 313 7.47 -12.99 2.58
C ALA A 313 8.21 -12.59 1.30
N ALA A 314 7.66 -13.00 0.15
CA ALA A 314 8.02 -12.36 -1.12
C ALA A 314 7.41 -10.94 -1.18
N TRP A 315 8.07 -10.01 -1.86
CA TRP A 315 7.52 -8.66 -2.13
C TRP A 315 7.53 -8.29 -3.62
N SER A 316 8.15 -9.11 -4.47
CA SER A 316 8.13 -8.94 -5.92
C SER A 316 7.42 -10.10 -6.62
N GLY A 317 6.81 -9.82 -7.78
CA GLY A 317 6.18 -10.85 -8.60
C GLY A 317 7.17 -11.94 -9.05
N ARG A 318 8.43 -11.56 -9.26
CA ARG A 318 9.53 -12.48 -9.60
C ARG A 318 9.80 -13.47 -8.47
N GLN A 319 9.97 -12.98 -7.24
CA GLN A 319 10.21 -13.81 -6.05
C GLN A 319 9.05 -14.78 -5.83
N ARG A 320 7.81 -14.28 -5.84
CA ARG A 320 6.58 -15.09 -5.72
C ARG A 320 6.55 -16.22 -6.74
N ARG A 321 6.81 -15.89 -8.01
CA ARG A 321 6.81 -16.87 -9.10
C ARG A 321 7.88 -17.94 -8.91
N LEU A 322 9.11 -17.55 -8.56
CA LEU A 322 10.22 -18.49 -8.37
C LEU A 322 10.00 -19.43 -7.19
N LEU A 323 9.46 -18.93 -6.08
CA LEU A 323 9.09 -19.77 -4.94
C LEU A 323 8.01 -20.80 -5.32
N ARG A 324 6.98 -20.40 -6.09
CA ARG A 324 5.96 -21.34 -6.60
C ARG A 324 6.58 -22.39 -7.54
N LEU A 325 7.44 -21.98 -8.47
CA LEU A 325 8.15 -22.90 -9.36
C LEU A 325 9.08 -23.87 -8.61
N ALA A 326 9.74 -23.40 -7.55
CA ALA A 326 10.51 -24.27 -6.67
C ALA A 326 9.59 -25.32 -6.02
N ALA A 327 8.48 -24.89 -5.41
CA ALA A 327 7.51 -25.79 -4.78
C ALA A 327 6.95 -26.84 -5.74
N ASP A 328 6.65 -26.46 -6.99
CA ASP A 328 6.13 -27.37 -8.02
C ASP A 328 7.22 -28.32 -8.56
N SER A 329 8.49 -27.95 -8.42
CA SER A 329 9.65 -28.74 -8.85
C SER A 329 10.25 -29.60 -7.75
N ILE A 330 9.56 -29.78 -6.61
CA ILE A 330 10.12 -30.44 -5.42
C ILE A 330 10.61 -31.87 -5.69
N SER A 331 9.99 -32.58 -6.64
CA SER A 331 10.41 -33.93 -7.06
C SER A 331 11.72 -33.96 -7.85
N HIS A 332 12.20 -32.81 -8.32
CA HIS A 332 13.44 -32.65 -9.09
C HIS A 332 14.40 -31.72 -8.33
N LYS A 333 15.12 -32.27 -7.35
CA LYS A 333 16.02 -31.52 -6.46
C LYS A 333 16.92 -30.48 -7.16
N PRO A 334 17.60 -30.79 -8.29
CA PRO A 334 18.42 -29.79 -8.98
C PRO A 334 17.62 -28.58 -9.50
N ILE A 335 16.39 -28.81 -9.98
CA ILE A 335 15.51 -27.74 -10.50
C ILE A 335 14.95 -26.91 -9.35
N TYR A 336 14.49 -27.57 -8.28
CA TYR A 336 14.03 -26.93 -7.04
C TYR A 336 15.10 -25.98 -6.47
N GLU A 337 16.32 -26.48 -6.25
CA GLU A 337 17.41 -25.66 -5.70
C GLU A 337 17.80 -24.53 -6.65
N ASN A 338 17.70 -24.73 -7.97
CA ASN A 338 18.02 -23.70 -8.93
C ASN A 338 17.05 -22.52 -8.84
N TYR A 339 15.74 -22.79 -8.76
CA TYR A 339 14.74 -21.75 -8.54
C TYR A 339 14.92 -21.03 -7.21
N LEU A 340 15.22 -21.76 -6.12
CA LEU A 340 15.50 -21.15 -4.82
C LEU A 340 16.71 -20.21 -4.85
N ARG A 341 17.84 -20.65 -5.43
CA ARG A 341 19.01 -19.77 -5.59
C ARG A 341 18.68 -18.52 -6.41
N SER A 342 17.83 -18.68 -7.42
CA SER A 342 17.36 -17.57 -8.27
C SER A 342 16.49 -16.57 -7.50
N VAL A 343 15.81 -16.95 -6.41
CA VAL A 343 15.05 -16.00 -5.57
C VAL A 343 15.97 -14.92 -5.02
N VAL A 344 17.14 -15.30 -4.49
CA VAL A 344 18.08 -14.38 -3.85
C VAL A 344 19.15 -13.82 -4.78
N ARG A 345 19.34 -14.46 -5.94
CA ARG A 345 20.30 -14.07 -7.00
C ARG A 345 19.56 -14.00 -8.34
N PRO A 346 18.96 -12.86 -8.69
CA PRO A 346 18.23 -12.71 -9.95
C PRO A 346 19.07 -12.94 -11.22
N ASP A 347 20.39 -12.82 -11.14
CA ASP A 347 21.35 -13.14 -12.21
C ASP A 347 21.65 -14.65 -12.33
N TRP A 348 21.12 -15.47 -11.42
CA TRP A 348 21.35 -16.91 -11.40
C TRP A 348 20.67 -17.61 -12.59
N PRO A 349 21.34 -18.56 -13.28
CA PRO A 349 20.81 -19.19 -14.48
C PRO A 349 19.51 -19.97 -14.20
N LEU A 350 18.42 -19.61 -14.88
CA LEU A 350 17.16 -20.34 -14.78
C LEU A 350 17.24 -21.69 -15.53
N PRO A 351 16.63 -22.76 -15.01
CA PRO A 351 16.59 -24.03 -15.72
C PRO A 351 15.72 -23.90 -16.98
N PRO A 352 16.01 -24.65 -18.05
CA PRO A 352 15.17 -24.64 -19.25
C PRO A 352 13.74 -25.06 -18.89
N CYS A 353 12.77 -24.19 -19.20
CA CYS A 353 11.37 -24.47 -18.93
C CYS A 353 10.94 -25.75 -19.64
N ARG A 354 10.60 -26.81 -18.89
CA ARG A 354 9.91 -27.98 -19.45
C ARG A 354 8.44 -27.61 -19.63
N GLY A 355 8.03 -27.36 -20.88
CA GLY A 355 6.65 -27.09 -21.25
C GLY A 355 6.40 -25.61 -21.53
N GLY A 356 6.04 -25.32 -22.78
CA GLY A 356 5.89 -23.96 -23.29
C GLY A 356 4.87 -23.13 -22.52
N LEU A 357 5.34 -22.06 -21.89
CA LEU A 357 4.59 -20.84 -21.72
C LEU A 357 5.50 -19.72 -22.23
N ARG A 358 5.07 -19.10 -23.33
CA ARG A 358 5.75 -17.96 -23.94
C ARG A 358 5.84 -16.82 -22.92
N GLN A 359 6.97 -16.11 -22.92
CA GLN A 359 7.02 -14.73 -22.45
C GLN A 359 6.14 -13.90 -23.37
N SER A 360 4.89 -13.69 -22.99
CA SER A 360 3.99 -12.67 -23.52
C SER A 360 2.78 -12.56 -22.60
N ASP A 361 2.85 -11.65 -21.64
CA ASP A 361 1.90 -10.54 -21.42
C ASP A 361 2.19 -9.84 -20.08
#